data_AF-C0BTJ9-F1
#
_entry.id   AF-C0BTJ9-F1
#
_cell.length_a   1.000
_cell.length_b   1.000
_cell.length_c   1.000
_cell.angle_alpha   90.00
_cell.angle_beta   90.00
_cell.angle_gamma   90.00
#
_symmetry.space_group_name_H-M   'P 1'
#
loop_
_entity.id
_entity.type
_entity.pdbx_description
1 polymer ?
#
loop_
_entity_poly.entity_id
_entity_poly.type
_entity_poly.pdbx_seq_one_letter_code
_entity_poly.pdbx_strand_id
1 'polypeptide(L)'
;MRFLPVKTTDDLFIMRSDRFHLTDQYEMEDGNYVFPDVHLDARYYKNIHDFDTRFPYGVPSLAAANSVDIDGDWTFGRDVILFGDARLTDTSEPSYVPNGEYVGPQGVEPDDWV
;
A
#
# COMPACT_ATOMS: atom_id res chain seq x y z
N MET A 1 -1.59 -24.10 -5.84
CA MET A 1 -1.71 -22.95 -6.78
C MET A 1 -2.80 -22.05 -6.26
N ARG A 2 -2.45 -20.96 -5.59
CA ARG A 2 -3.44 -20.02 -5.04
C ARG A 2 -3.61 -18.88 -6.04
N PHE A 3 -4.84 -18.68 -6.49
CA PHE A 3 -5.21 -17.70 -7.50
C PHE A 3 -5.93 -16.57 -6.77
N LEU A 4 -5.23 -15.48 -6.45
CA LEU A 4 -5.91 -14.21 -6.22
C LEU A 4 -6.33 -13.70 -7.60
N PRO A 5 -7.64 -13.52 -7.87
CA PRO A 5 -8.08 -12.99 -9.15
C PRO A 5 -7.65 -11.53 -9.25
N VAL A 6 -6.50 -11.28 -9.87
CA VAL A 6 -5.96 -9.95 -10.12
C VAL A 6 -6.83 -9.27 -11.16
N LYS A 7 -7.67 -8.33 -10.73
CA LYS A 7 -8.56 -7.59 -11.62
C LYS A 7 -8.21 -6.10 -11.61
N THR A 8 -7.62 -5.59 -10.54
CA THR A 8 -7.25 -4.18 -10.41
C THR A 8 -5.79 -3.99 -9.95
N THR A 9 -5.30 -2.76 -10.05
CA THR A 9 -4.00 -2.37 -9.51
C THR A 9 -3.98 -2.40 -7.98
N ASP A 10 -5.13 -2.34 -7.31
CA ASP A 10 -5.26 -2.57 -5.87
C ASP A 10 -4.89 -4.03 -5.52
N ASP A 11 -5.39 -5.01 -6.29
CA ASP A 11 -5.00 -6.42 -6.12
C ASP A 11 -3.49 -6.62 -6.35
N LEU A 12 -2.94 -5.93 -7.35
CA LEU A 12 -1.51 -5.96 -7.66
C LEU A 12 -0.67 -5.39 -6.52
N PHE A 13 -1.15 -4.34 -5.87
CA PHE A 13 -0.51 -3.69 -4.75
C PHE A 13 -0.35 -4.66 -3.57
N ILE A 14 -1.42 -5.38 -3.21
CA ILE A 14 -1.39 -6.39 -2.15
C ILE A 14 -0.42 -7.53 -2.51
N MET A 15 -0.48 -8.06 -3.72
CA MET A 15 0.39 -9.17 -4.15
C MET A 15 1.87 -8.82 -4.16
N ARG A 16 2.23 -7.57 -4.48
CA ARG A 16 3.62 -7.11 -4.46
C ARG A 16 4.12 -6.77 -3.06
N SER A 17 3.23 -6.63 -2.08
CA SER A 17 3.56 -6.28 -0.70
C SER A 17 4.06 -7.48 0.11
N ASP A 18 4.74 -7.19 1.21
CA ASP A 18 5.17 -8.21 2.19
C ASP A 18 3.98 -8.94 2.85
N ARG A 19 2.79 -8.32 2.89
CA ARG A 19 1.59 -8.90 3.49
C ARG A 19 1.18 -10.21 2.82
N PHE A 20 1.38 -10.32 1.49
CA PHE A 20 1.13 -11.57 0.76
C PHE A 20 2.06 -12.70 1.22
N HIS A 21 3.35 -12.40 1.44
CA HIS A 21 4.33 -13.37 1.93
C HIS A 21 4.09 -13.75 3.40
N LEU A 22 3.68 -12.79 4.24
CA LEU A 22 3.31 -13.05 5.64
C LEU A 22 2.08 -13.97 5.72
N THR A 23 1.06 -13.76 4.89
CA THR A 23 -0.10 -14.67 4.83
C THR A 23 0.23 -16.06 4.26
N ASP A 24 1.34 -16.19 3.53
CA ASP A 24 1.82 -17.48 3.03
C ASP A 24 2.54 -18.27 4.14
N GLN A 25 3.35 -17.59 4.96
CA GLN A 25 4.05 -18.20 6.10
C GLN A 25 3.15 -18.50 7.30
N TYR A 26 2.12 -17.68 7.53
CA TYR A 26 1.11 -17.91 8.56
C TYR A 26 -0.11 -18.58 7.92
N GLU A 27 -0.01 -19.88 7.64
CA GLU A 27 -1.16 -20.74 7.32
C GLU A 27 -2.20 -20.63 8.44
N MET A 28 -3.12 -19.69 8.30
CA MET A 28 -4.26 -19.57 9.19
C MET A 28 -5.25 -20.69 8.84
N GLU A 29 -5.55 -21.51 9.84
CA GLU A 29 -6.18 -22.84 9.78
C GLU A 29 -7.54 -22.94 9.05
N ASP A 30 -8.15 -21.82 8.64
CA ASP A 30 -9.53 -21.79 8.11
C ASP A 30 -9.66 -21.27 6.67
N GLY A 31 -8.55 -20.93 6.00
CA GLY A 31 -8.59 -20.44 4.61
C GLY A 31 -9.21 -19.04 4.43
N ASN A 32 -9.58 -18.36 5.53
CA ASN A 32 -10.06 -16.98 5.51
C ASN A 32 -8.87 -16.01 5.53
N TYR A 33 -8.56 -15.43 4.37
CA TYR A 33 -7.54 -14.41 4.28
C TYR A 33 -8.11 -13.04 4.60
N VAL A 34 -7.54 -12.39 5.61
CA VAL A 34 -7.80 -10.98 5.90
C VAL A 34 -6.68 -10.16 5.28
N PHE A 35 -6.89 -9.75 4.03
CA PHE A 35 -6.07 -8.72 3.41
C PHE A 35 -6.57 -7.34 3.83
N PRO A 36 -5.69 -6.33 3.91
CA PRO A 36 -6.15 -4.97 4.11
C PRO A 36 -7.00 -4.53 2.91
N ASP A 37 -8.04 -3.73 3.17
CA ASP A 37 -8.76 -3.04 2.10
C ASP A 37 -7.83 -2.00 1.48
N VAL A 38 -7.58 -2.10 0.18
CA VAL A 38 -6.72 -1.17 -0.57
C VAL A 38 -7.57 -0.42 -1.58
N HIS A 39 -7.47 0.90 -1.56
CA HIS A 39 -8.07 1.81 -2.51
C HIS A 39 -7.00 2.74 -3.07
N LEU A 40 -6.74 2.62 -4.36
CA LEU A 40 -5.87 3.52 -5.10
C LEU A 40 -6.70 4.41 -6.03
N ASP A 41 -6.45 5.71 -6.03
CA ASP A 41 -7.14 6.64 -6.91
C ASP A 41 -6.95 6.27 -8.39
N ALA A 42 -8.03 5.84 -9.03
CA ALA A 42 -8.02 5.43 -10.44
C ALA A 42 -7.63 6.56 -11.40
N ARG A 43 -7.63 7.83 -10.97
CA ARG A 43 -7.09 8.95 -11.77
C ARG A 43 -5.57 8.81 -12.01
N TYR A 44 -4.85 8.22 -11.05
CA TYR A 44 -3.39 8.16 -11.05
C TYR A 44 -2.83 6.73 -11.05
N TYR A 45 -3.58 5.74 -10.56
CA TYR A 45 -3.08 4.35 -10.38
C TYR A 45 -3.77 3.30 -11.24
N LYS A 46 -4.62 3.71 -12.18
CA LYS A 46 -5.41 2.77 -13.00
C LYS A 46 -4.56 1.93 -13.94
N ASN A 47 -3.50 2.50 -14.53
CA ASN A 47 -2.64 1.76 -15.44
C ASN A 47 -1.38 1.29 -14.73
N ILE A 48 -0.88 0.13 -15.15
CA ILE A 48 0.37 -0.44 -14.63
C ILE A 48 1.56 0.52 -14.77
N HIS A 49 1.63 1.29 -15.86
CA HIS A 49 2.71 2.23 -16.09
C HIS A 49 2.69 3.41 -15.11
N ASP A 50 1.50 3.95 -14.83
CA ASP A 50 1.34 5.03 -13.87
C ASP A 50 1.65 4.51 -12.46
N PHE A 51 1.16 3.31 -12.13
CA PHE A 51 1.50 2.60 -10.90
C PHE A 51 3.01 2.43 -10.71
N ASP A 52 3.72 1.83 -11.67
CA ASP A 52 5.18 1.62 -11.57
C ASP A 52 5.94 2.95 -11.48
N THR A 53 5.41 4.04 -12.06
CA THR A 53 6.00 5.39 -11.94
C THR A 53 5.86 5.95 -10.53
N ARG A 54 4.74 5.69 -9.84
CA ARG A 54 4.48 6.16 -8.47
C ARG A 54 5.12 5.28 -7.40
N PHE A 55 5.40 4.02 -7.75
CA PHE A 55 6.11 3.04 -6.92
C PHE A 55 7.47 2.66 -7.54
N PRO A 56 8.38 3.63 -7.77
CA PRO A 56 9.64 3.38 -8.49
C PRO A 56 10.58 2.43 -7.73
N TYR A 57 10.36 2.25 -6.43
CA TYR A 57 11.15 1.37 -5.57
C TYR A 57 10.39 0.12 -5.11
N GLY A 58 9.22 -0.14 -5.70
CA GLY A 58 8.29 -1.16 -5.23
C GLY A 58 7.19 -0.59 -4.34
N VAL A 59 6.27 -1.48 -3.96
CA VAL A 59 5.16 -1.10 -3.08
C VAL A 59 5.66 -0.98 -1.63
N PRO A 60 5.10 -0.04 -0.86
CA PRO A 60 5.43 0.11 0.54
C PRO A 60 4.94 -1.08 1.37
N SER A 61 5.47 -1.20 2.59
CA SER A 61 5.16 -2.33 3.46
C SER A 61 3.72 -2.23 4.00
N LEU A 62 3.00 -3.36 3.98
CA LEU A 62 1.61 -3.47 4.47
C LEU A 62 1.48 -4.40 5.68
N ALA A 63 2.59 -4.83 6.29
CA ALA A 63 2.61 -5.77 7.41
C ALA A 63 1.66 -5.37 8.55
N ALA A 64 1.60 -4.06 8.85
CA ALA A 64 0.85 -3.49 9.95
C ALA A 64 -0.41 -2.72 9.50
N ALA A 65 -0.75 -2.75 8.20
CA ALA A 65 -1.89 -2.03 7.65
C ALA A 65 -3.18 -2.86 7.79
N ASN A 66 -4.25 -2.18 8.21
CA ASN A 66 -5.62 -2.66 8.23
C ASN A 66 -6.39 -2.19 6.98
N SER A 67 -6.18 -0.94 6.57
CA SER A 67 -6.66 -0.39 5.30
C SER A 67 -5.66 0.58 4.72
N VAL A 68 -5.75 0.80 3.40
CA VAL A 68 -4.91 1.73 2.63
C VAL A 68 -5.80 2.50 1.69
N ASP A 69 -5.98 3.80 1.95
CA ASP A 69 -6.66 4.73 1.04
C ASP A 69 -5.65 5.75 0.52
N ILE A 70 -5.40 5.76 -0.78
CA ILE A 70 -4.48 6.71 -1.43
C ILE A 70 -5.25 7.51 -2.47
N ASP A 71 -5.59 8.74 -2.10
CA ASP A 71 -6.22 9.75 -2.96
C ASP A 71 -5.18 10.77 -3.45
N GLY A 72 -5.18 11.06 -4.76
CA GLY A 72 -4.25 12.02 -5.36
C GLY A 72 -2.97 11.42 -5.94
N ASP A 73 -2.10 12.29 -6.46
CA ASP A 73 -0.84 11.92 -7.10
C ASP A 73 0.28 11.76 -6.06
N TRP A 74 0.32 10.59 -5.42
CA TRP A 74 1.35 10.26 -4.43
C TRP A 74 2.47 9.42 -5.05
N THR A 75 3.70 9.75 -4.68
CA THR A 75 4.89 9.00 -5.06
C THR A 75 5.62 8.53 -3.81
N PHE A 76 6.17 7.32 -3.85
CA PHE A 76 6.71 6.68 -2.65
C PHE A 76 8.22 6.50 -2.74
N GLY A 77 8.88 6.84 -1.63
CA GLY A 77 10.29 6.54 -1.40
C GLY A 77 10.54 5.05 -1.12
N ARG A 78 11.79 4.74 -0.83
CA ARG A 78 12.21 3.41 -0.34
C ARG A 78 11.77 3.21 1.09
N ASP A 79 11.52 1.96 1.46
CA ASP A 79 11.33 1.53 2.85
C ASP A 79 10.16 2.24 3.58
N VAL A 80 9.15 2.71 2.84
CA VAL A 80 7.94 3.30 3.42
C VAL A 80 7.06 2.22 4.02
N ILE A 81 6.46 2.50 5.17
CA ILE A 81 5.63 1.57 5.93
C ILE A 81 4.22 2.13 6.11
N LEU A 82 3.19 1.39 5.70
CA LEU A 82 1.80 1.71 5.98
C LEU A 82 1.32 0.91 7.18
N PHE A 83 0.60 1.57 8.09
CA PHE A 83 0.11 0.94 9.31
C PHE A 83 -1.29 1.43 9.69
N GLY A 84 -2.04 0.58 10.40
CA GLY A 84 -3.42 0.87 10.81
C GLY A 84 -4.31 1.20 9.60
N ASP A 85 -5.17 2.21 9.74
CA ASP A 85 -6.01 2.70 8.66
C ASP A 85 -5.25 3.79 7.87
N ALA A 86 -4.25 3.40 7.09
CA ALA A 86 -3.36 4.30 6.38
C ALA A 86 -4.13 5.12 5.34
N ARG A 87 -4.02 6.45 5.41
CA ARG A 87 -4.74 7.35 4.49
C ARG A 87 -3.86 8.46 3.97
N LEU A 88 -3.82 8.64 2.65
CA LEU A 88 -3.25 9.80 1.98
C LEU A 88 -4.34 10.52 1.21
N THR A 89 -4.51 11.82 1.47
CA THR A 89 -5.55 12.63 0.85
C THR A 89 -5.03 13.39 -0.36
N ASP A 90 -5.91 13.66 -1.33
CA ASP A 90 -5.56 14.45 -2.52
C ASP A 90 -5.22 15.90 -2.13
N THR A 91 -3.95 16.27 -2.28
CA THR A 91 -3.45 17.64 -2.03
C THR A 91 -3.64 18.55 -3.25
N SER A 92 -4.24 18.05 -4.34
CA SER A 92 -4.35 18.74 -5.63
C SER A 92 -3.00 19.02 -6.32
N GLU A 93 -1.89 18.52 -5.77
CA GLU A 93 -0.54 18.63 -6.31
C GLU A 93 0.24 17.34 -6.11
N PRO A 94 1.21 17.01 -6.98
CA PRO A 94 2.04 15.81 -6.80
C PRO A 94 2.78 15.84 -5.47
N SER A 95 2.56 14.81 -4.67
CA SER A 95 3.10 14.70 -3.31
C SER A 95 4.00 13.47 -3.19
N TYR A 96 4.99 13.56 -2.30
CA TYR A 96 6.01 12.53 -2.15
C TYR A 96 6.12 12.11 -0.69
N VAL A 97 6.10 10.80 -0.45
CA VAL A 97 6.39 10.20 0.84
C VAL A 97 7.90 9.92 0.89
N PRO A 98 8.65 10.57 1.80
CA PRO A 98 10.09 10.36 1.93
C PRO A 98 10.48 8.91 2.26
N ASN A 99 11.76 8.59 2.04
CA ASN A 99 12.26 7.25 2.33
C ASN A 99 12.22 6.95 3.83
N GLY A 100 11.77 5.76 4.21
CA GLY A 100 11.71 5.31 5.60
C GLY A 100 10.58 5.92 6.43
N GLU A 101 9.70 6.72 5.82
CA GLU A 101 8.57 7.34 6.52
C GLU A 101 7.41 6.37 6.74
N TYR A 102 6.58 6.72 7.72
CA TYR A 102 5.41 5.95 8.10
C TYR A 102 4.15 6.66 7.60
N VAL A 103 3.18 5.88 7.15
CA VAL A 103 1.87 6.40 6.73
C VAL A 103 0.79 5.71 7.53
N GLY A 104 0.07 6.50 8.31
CA GLY A 104 -1.00 6.02 9.17
C GLY A 104 -2.30 6.79 8.99
N PRO A 105 -3.21 6.75 9.98
CA PRO A 105 -4.53 7.38 9.89
C PRO A 105 -4.51 8.90 9.75
N GLN A 106 -3.39 9.54 10.09
CA GLN A 106 -3.22 11.00 10.00
C GLN A 106 -2.48 11.43 8.72
N GLY A 107 -2.08 10.50 7.84
CA GLY A 107 -1.25 10.79 6.69
C GLY A 107 0.19 10.35 6.88
N VAL A 108 1.13 11.13 6.32
CA VAL A 108 2.57 10.91 6.52
C VAL A 108 2.92 11.33 7.95
N GLU A 109 3.36 10.38 8.74
CA GLU A 109 3.75 10.55 10.13
C GLU A 109 5.27 10.32 10.22
N PRO A 110 6.03 11.31 10.75
CA PRO A 110 7.45 11.11 10.98
C PRO A 110 7.65 9.96 11.98
N ASP A 111 8.78 9.26 11.86
CA ASP A 111 9.24 8.29 12.86
C ASP A 111 9.67 8.99 14.16
N ASP A 112 8.76 9.73 14.78
CA ASP A 112 8.95 10.38 16.08
C ASP A 112 8.35 9.47 17.17
N TRP A 113 8.75 8.19 17.16
CA TRP A 113 8.58 7.29 18.29
C TRP A 113 9.87 7.32 19.13
N VAL A 114 10.16 8.46 19.77
CA VAL A 114 11.24 8.61 20.76
C VAL A 114 10.69 9.07 22.11
#